data_AF-A0A0C3GNV1-F1
#
_entry.id   AF-A0A0C3GNV1-F1
#
_cell.length_a   1.000
_cell.length_b   1.000
_cell.length_c   1.000
_cell.angle_alpha   90.00
_cell.angle_beta   90.00
_cell.angle_gamma   90.00
#
_symmetry.space_group_name_H-M   'P 1'
#
loop_
_entity.id
_entity.type
_entity.pdbx_description
1 polymer ?
#
loop_
_entity_poly.entity_id
_entity_poly.type
_entity_poly.pdbx_seq_one_letter_code
_entity_poly.pdbx_strand_id
1 'polypeptide(L)'
;LTLPALRYLCVREKEIPFDISDGLVDYWDYSWPQEEVTSFFTRSSCLLEELVLIQLHLSKGDLIDCLQHTSPSLTNITVKDCKYMCVDDTVLARLTYHGQTSFLCPNLESIEFVGTATFSHGALADMVHSRWESS
;
A
#
# COMPACT_ATOMS: atom_id res chain seq x y z
N LEU A 1 15.53 14.21 6.18
CA LEU A 1 15.03 13.56 7.41
C LEU A 1 15.17 12.05 7.26
N THR A 2 15.58 11.36 8.33
CA THR A 2 15.60 9.89 8.44
C THR A 2 14.96 9.48 9.76
N LEU A 3 14.23 8.37 9.77
CA LEU A 3 13.58 7.84 10.97
C LEU A 3 13.87 6.32 11.09
N PRO A 4 15.09 5.93 11.48
CA PRO A 4 15.50 4.51 11.47
C PRO A 4 14.72 3.62 12.44
N ALA A 5 14.17 4.19 13.51
CA ALA A 5 13.33 3.48 14.48
C ALA A 5 11.83 3.48 14.14
N LEU A 6 11.44 3.97 12.95
CA LEU A 6 10.05 4.01 12.53
C LEU A 6 9.51 2.59 12.31
N ARG A 7 8.47 2.22 13.07
CA ARG A 7 7.78 0.93 12.94
C ARG A 7 6.37 1.06 12.38
N TYR A 8 5.79 2.25 12.46
CA TYR A 8 4.43 2.56 12.03
C TYR A 8 4.44 3.83 11.18
N LEU A 9 3.82 3.77 9.99
CA LEU A 9 3.61 4.92 9.13
C LEU A 9 2.15 4.96 8.67
N CYS A 10 1.48 6.07 8.95
CA CYS A 10 0.15 6.36 8.45
C CYS A 10 0.19 7.65 7.63
N VAL A 11 -0.27 7.55 6.38
CA VAL A 11 -0.44 8.68 5.48
C VAL A 11 -1.90 8.73 5.07
N ARG A 12 -2.54 9.85 5.37
CA ARG A 12 -3.94 10.10 5.07
C ARG A 12 -4.09 11.48 4.44
N GLU A 13 -4.81 11.56 3.34
CA GLU A 13 -5.25 12.86 2.80
C GLU A 13 -6.39 13.42 3.65
N LYS A 14 -6.36 14.73 3.90
CA LYS A 14 -7.40 15.38 4.70
C LYS A 14 -8.71 15.37 3.91
N GLU A 15 -9.76 14.78 4.48
CA GLU A 15 -11.12 14.95 3.99
C GLU A 15 -11.44 16.44 3.93
N ILE A 16 -11.64 16.96 2.72
CA ILE A 16 -12.20 18.30 2.53
C ILE A 16 -13.71 18.15 2.72
N PRO A 17 -14.32 18.83 3.72
CA PRO A 17 -15.76 18.76 3.92
C PRO A 17 -16.50 19.14 2.64
N PHE A 18 -17.52 18.37 2.28
CA PHE A 18 -18.34 18.54 1.07
C PHE A 18 -19.11 19.87 0.96
N ASP A 19 -18.85 20.85 1.83
CA ASP A 19 -19.62 22.10 1.94
C ASP A 19 -18.92 23.30 1.26
N ILE A 20 -18.43 23.08 0.04
CA ILE A 20 -18.08 24.19 -0.88
C ILE A 20 -18.76 23.92 -2.23
N SER A 21 -20.08 24.07 -2.22
CA SER A 21 -20.86 24.28 -3.43
C SER A 21 -20.61 25.71 -3.94
N ASP A 22 -19.59 25.89 -4.79
CA ASP A 22 -19.61 26.97 -5.78
C ASP A 22 -18.59 26.71 -6.90
N GLY A 23 -18.96 25.84 -7.84
CA GLY A 23 -18.71 25.97 -9.29
C GLY A 23 -17.29 26.10 -9.87
N LEU A 24 -16.23 26.30 -9.11
CA LEU A 24 -14.87 26.52 -9.60
C LEU A 24 -13.90 26.10 -8.50
N VAL A 25 -13.17 25.01 -8.70
CA VAL A 25 -11.69 24.93 -8.74
C VAL A 25 -11.40 23.46 -9.03
N ASP A 26 -10.59 23.21 -10.06
CA ASP A 26 -9.94 21.93 -10.35
C ASP A 26 -9.39 21.38 -9.03
N TYR A 27 -10.06 20.37 -8.46
CA TYR A 27 -9.77 19.83 -7.14
C TYR A 27 -8.34 19.29 -7.15
N TRP A 28 -7.45 20.14 -6.64
CA TRP A 28 -6.05 19.95 -6.32
C TRP A 28 -5.44 18.65 -6.85
N ASP A 29 -4.58 18.78 -7.85
CA ASP A 29 -3.68 17.75 -8.37
C ASP A 29 -2.64 17.36 -7.32
N TYR A 30 -3.09 16.87 -6.16
CA TYR A 30 -2.24 16.28 -5.14
C TYR A 30 -1.84 14.90 -5.67
N SER A 31 -0.78 14.88 -6.47
CA SER A 31 -0.13 13.64 -6.85
C SER A 31 0.53 13.01 -5.62
N TRP A 32 0.49 11.69 -5.55
CA TRP A 32 1.23 10.95 -4.54
C TRP A 32 2.75 11.20 -4.74
N PRO A 33 3.48 11.67 -3.71
CA PRO A 33 4.91 12.00 -3.82
C PRO A 33 5.78 10.73 -3.77
N GLN A 34 5.68 9.92 -4.81
CA GLN A 34 6.26 8.59 -4.88
C GLN A 34 7.78 8.60 -4.69
N GLU A 35 8.48 9.54 -5.32
CA GLU A 35 9.94 9.64 -5.26
C GLU A 35 10.42 10.00 -3.84
N GLU A 36 9.73 10.92 -3.18
CA GLU A 36 10.07 11.37 -1.83
C GLU A 36 9.83 10.27 -0.80
N VAL A 37 8.71 9.55 -0.92
CA VAL A 37 8.37 8.43 -0.02
C VAL A 37 9.35 7.27 -0.19
N THR A 38 9.64 6.89 -1.44
CA THR A 38 10.62 5.84 -1.75
C THR A 38 12.03 6.22 -1.28
N SER A 39 12.42 7.47 -1.49
CA SER A 39 13.69 8.00 -1.00
C SER A 39 13.73 8.03 0.52
N PHE A 40 12.61 8.31 1.18
CA PHE A 40 12.50 8.28 2.62
C PHE A 40 12.67 6.86 3.18
N PHE A 41 12.03 5.84 2.60
CA PHE A 41 12.22 4.45 3.02
C PHE A 41 13.66 4.00 2.84
N THR A 42 14.24 4.27 1.67
CA THR A 42 15.64 3.92 1.36
C THR A 42 16.60 4.55 2.37
N ARG A 43 16.50 5.86 2.62
CA ARG A 43 17.42 6.57 3.53
C ARG A 43 17.18 6.23 5.00
N SER A 44 15.94 5.96 5.39
CA SER A 44 15.63 5.61 6.79
C SER A 44 16.04 4.19 7.12
N SER A 45 16.02 3.27 6.14
CA SER A 45 16.30 1.84 6.34
C SER A 45 15.55 1.29 7.56
N CYS A 46 14.32 1.75 7.76
CA CYS A 46 13.52 1.45 8.92
C CYS A 46 12.88 0.07 8.79
N LEU A 47 12.72 -0.61 9.91
CA LEU A 47 11.98 -1.87 10.01
C LEU A 47 10.50 -1.55 10.20
N LEU A 48 9.87 -1.05 9.13
CA LEU A 48 8.46 -0.70 9.15
C LEU A 48 7.62 -1.99 9.25
N GLU A 49 6.76 -2.05 10.26
CA GLU A 49 5.87 -3.20 10.54
C GLU A 49 4.46 -2.91 10.05
N GLU A 50 4.01 -1.66 10.15
CA GLU A 50 2.67 -1.28 9.76
C GLU A 50 2.67 -0.07 8.82
N LEU A 51 2.01 -0.25 7.67
CA LEU A 51 1.81 0.77 6.65
C LEU A 51 0.31 1.00 6.43
N VAL A 52 -0.12 2.23 6.67
CA VAL A 52 -1.51 2.67 6.52
C VAL A 52 -1.60 3.80 5.48
N LEU A 53 -2.32 3.54 4.40
CA LEU A 53 -2.48 4.44 3.24
C LEU A 53 -3.97 4.71 3.04
N ILE A 54 -4.42 5.95 3.28
CA ILE A 54 -5.85 6.28 3.30
C ILE A 54 -6.12 7.50 2.43
N GLN A 55 -7.09 7.38 1.51
CA GLN A 55 -7.56 8.49 0.68
C GLN A 55 -6.45 9.10 -0.17
N LEU A 56 -5.58 8.28 -0.78
CA LEU A 56 -4.44 8.78 -1.56
C LEU A 56 -4.64 8.62 -3.06
N HIS A 57 -3.95 9.44 -3.85
CA HIS A 57 -3.84 9.30 -5.31
C HIS A 57 -2.73 8.30 -5.68
N LEU A 58 -2.83 7.07 -5.17
CA LEU A 58 -1.84 6.01 -5.32
C LEU A 58 -2.18 5.11 -6.52
N SER A 59 -1.26 4.87 -7.46
CA SER A 59 -1.42 3.82 -8.45
C SER A 59 -1.00 2.45 -7.89
N LYS A 60 -1.31 1.36 -8.60
CA LYS A 60 -0.81 0.02 -8.24
C LYS A 60 0.72 -0.08 -8.27
N GLY A 61 1.37 0.67 -9.16
CA GLY A 61 2.83 0.72 -9.25
C GLY A 61 3.42 1.37 -8.01
N ASP A 62 2.85 2.50 -7.60
CA ASP A 62 3.27 3.21 -6.38
C ASP A 62 3.12 2.34 -5.13
N LEU A 63 2.01 1.58 -5.04
CA LEU A 63 1.80 0.62 -3.96
C LEU A 63 2.88 -0.47 -3.97
N ILE A 64 3.13 -1.11 -5.11
CA ILE A 64 4.13 -2.17 -5.25
C ILE A 64 5.52 -1.67 -4.83
N ASP A 65 5.89 -0.46 -5.27
CA ASP A 65 7.17 0.14 -4.91
C ASP A 65 7.27 0.39 -3.40
N CYS A 66 6.24 0.97 -2.78
CA CYS A 66 6.20 1.14 -1.32
C CYS A 66 6.41 -0.21 -0.61
N LEU A 67 5.67 -1.24 -1.03
CA LEU A 67 5.77 -2.58 -0.46
C LEU A 67 7.15 -3.21 -0.70
N GLN A 68 7.80 -2.95 -1.83
CA GLN A 68 9.13 -3.49 -2.11
C GLN A 68 10.19 -2.94 -1.15
N HIS A 69 10.08 -1.67 -0.74
CA HIS A 69 11.00 -1.06 0.21
C HIS A 69 10.76 -1.49 1.66
N THR A 70 9.53 -1.83 2.02
CA THR A 70 9.17 -2.20 3.41
C THR A 70 9.01 -3.72 3.60
N SER A 71 9.03 -4.49 2.51
CA SER A 71 8.77 -5.93 2.44
C SER A 71 9.41 -6.76 3.57
N PRO A 72 10.71 -6.59 3.93
CA PRO A 72 11.35 -7.50 4.88
C PRO A 72 10.77 -7.46 6.29
N SER A 73 10.19 -6.35 6.72
CA SER A 73 9.69 -6.15 8.09
C SER A 73 8.18 -6.00 8.19
N LEU A 74 7.48 -5.79 7.07
CA LEU A 74 6.08 -5.41 7.08
C LEU A 74 5.18 -6.60 7.46
N THR A 75 4.39 -6.41 8.50
CA THR A 75 3.43 -7.37 9.05
C THR A 75 1.98 -6.95 8.79
N ASN A 76 1.72 -5.66 8.63
CA ASN A 76 0.37 -5.11 8.50
C ASN A 76 0.30 -4.09 7.35
N ILE A 77 -0.64 -4.31 6.41
CA ILE A 77 -0.95 -3.35 5.35
C ILE A 77 -2.41 -2.96 5.43
N THR A 78 -2.66 -1.65 5.44
CA THR A 78 -4.00 -1.08 5.30
C THR A 78 -4.01 -0.10 4.13
N VAL A 79 -4.89 -0.33 3.15
CA VAL A 79 -5.15 0.61 2.05
C VAL A 79 -6.64 0.89 1.98
N LYS A 80 -7.05 2.14 2.14
CA LYS A 80 -8.46 2.53 2.20
C LYS A 80 -8.77 3.72 1.32
N ASP A 81 -9.88 3.63 0.60
CA ASP A 81 -10.55 4.75 -0.08
C ASP A 81 -9.62 5.59 -0.97
N CYS A 82 -8.58 4.97 -1.54
CA CYS A 82 -7.69 5.62 -2.49
C CYS A 82 -8.43 5.91 -3.79
N LYS A 83 -8.07 7.01 -4.45
CA LYS A 83 -8.77 7.49 -5.66
C LYS A 83 -8.74 6.49 -6.80
N TYR A 84 -7.64 5.75 -6.93
CA TYR A 84 -7.50 4.68 -7.91
C TYR A 84 -7.69 3.33 -7.23
N MET A 85 -8.21 2.36 -7.99
CA MET A 85 -8.24 0.96 -7.58
C MET A 85 -6.81 0.39 -7.62
N CYS A 86 -6.00 0.76 -6.63
CA CYS A 86 -4.57 0.45 -6.60
C CYS A 86 -4.26 -0.98 -6.14
N VAL A 87 -5.26 -1.74 -5.70
CA VAL A 87 -5.12 -3.17 -5.36
C VAL A 87 -5.81 -4.00 -6.45
N ASP A 88 -5.02 -4.61 -7.32
CA ASP A 88 -5.51 -5.49 -8.40
C ASP A 88 -4.81 -6.87 -8.40
N ASP A 89 -5.14 -7.71 -9.38
CA ASP A 89 -4.51 -9.03 -9.57
C ASP A 89 -2.98 -8.93 -9.64
N THR A 90 -2.42 -7.83 -10.14
CA THR A 90 -0.98 -7.61 -10.21
C THR A 90 -0.39 -7.46 -8.82
N VAL A 91 -1.04 -6.66 -7.96
CA VAL A 91 -0.61 -6.48 -6.56
C VAL A 91 -0.74 -7.80 -5.80
N LEU A 92 -1.86 -8.50 -5.96
CA LEU A 92 -2.06 -9.79 -5.30
C LEU A 92 -1.03 -10.82 -5.76
N ALA A 93 -0.76 -10.93 -7.06
CA ALA A 93 0.28 -11.83 -7.58
C ALA A 93 1.67 -11.54 -7.01
N ARG A 94 2.01 -10.27 -6.74
CA ARG A 94 3.27 -9.91 -6.07
C ARG A 94 3.30 -10.27 -4.59
N LEU A 95 2.13 -10.38 -3.95
CA LEU A 95 1.98 -10.87 -2.59
C LEU A 95 1.85 -12.41 -2.53
N THR A 96 1.54 -13.09 -3.63
CA THR A 96 1.38 -14.54 -3.65
C THR A 96 2.73 -15.26 -3.61
N TYR A 97 2.84 -16.28 -2.77
CA TYR A 97 4.00 -17.17 -2.74
C TYR A 97 3.90 -18.22 -3.85
N HIS A 98 4.89 -18.26 -4.73
CA HIS A 98 4.94 -19.21 -5.85
C HIS A 98 6.08 -20.23 -5.74
N GLY A 99 6.57 -20.51 -4.52
CA GLY A 99 7.75 -21.37 -4.33
C GLY A 99 9.09 -20.69 -4.68
N GLN A 100 9.07 -19.39 -4.99
CA GLN A 100 10.23 -18.57 -5.34
C GLN A 100 10.61 -17.61 -4.22
N THR A 101 11.86 -17.16 -4.20
CA THR A 101 12.44 -16.30 -3.15
C THR A 101 12.04 -14.81 -3.24
N SER A 102 11.24 -14.39 -4.23
CA SER A 102 11.02 -12.98 -4.55
C SER A 102 9.55 -12.56 -4.58
N PHE A 103 8.79 -12.86 -3.53
CA PHE A 103 7.45 -12.29 -3.31
C PHE A 103 7.52 -11.19 -2.25
N LEU A 104 6.53 -10.30 -2.23
CA LEU A 104 6.50 -9.12 -1.36
C LEU A 104 5.88 -9.44 0.00
N CYS A 105 6.41 -8.80 1.03
CA CYS A 105 5.94 -8.85 2.41
C CYS A 105 5.78 -10.28 2.92
N PRO A 106 6.87 -11.08 3.02
CA PRO A 106 6.79 -12.48 3.44
C PRO A 106 6.24 -12.65 4.86
N ASN A 107 6.35 -11.63 5.72
CA ASN A 107 5.92 -11.65 7.12
C ASN A 107 4.53 -11.05 7.34
N LEU A 108 3.73 -10.87 6.28
CA LEU A 108 2.43 -10.23 6.40
C LEU A 108 1.45 -11.11 7.19
N GLU A 109 0.91 -10.55 8.26
CA GLU A 109 -0.06 -11.17 9.15
C GLU A 109 -1.47 -10.60 8.96
N SER A 110 -1.57 -9.35 8.48
CA SER A 110 -2.84 -8.65 8.33
C SER A 110 -2.90 -7.81 7.06
N ILE A 111 -4.05 -7.89 6.38
CA ILE A 111 -4.39 -7.06 5.22
C ILE A 111 -5.77 -6.44 5.42
N GLU A 112 -5.88 -5.17 5.08
CA GLU A 112 -7.15 -4.47 4.99
C GLU A 112 -7.19 -3.64 3.70
N PHE A 113 -8.08 -4.01 2.78
CA PHE A 113 -8.31 -3.30 1.52
C PHE A 113 -9.78 -2.86 1.45
N VAL A 114 -10.04 -1.56 1.57
CA VAL A 114 -11.40 -0.99 1.59
C VAL A 114 -11.55 0.06 0.50
N GLY A 115 -12.59 -0.03 -0.33
CA GLY A 115 -12.88 0.99 -1.35
C GLY A 115 -11.80 1.18 -2.43
N THR A 116 -10.79 0.30 -2.49
CA THR A 116 -9.57 0.49 -3.30
C THR A 116 -9.15 -0.75 -4.11
N ALA A 117 -9.94 -1.83 -4.03
CA ALA A 117 -9.60 -3.14 -4.55
C ALA A 117 -10.49 -3.56 -5.73
N THR A 118 -9.86 -4.05 -6.80
CA THR A 118 -10.51 -4.66 -7.96
C THR A 118 -9.68 -5.84 -8.47
N PHE A 119 -10.07 -7.06 -8.16
CA PHE A 119 -9.34 -8.26 -8.54
C PHE A 119 -10.29 -9.39 -8.97
N SER A 120 -9.76 -10.34 -9.73
CA SER A 120 -10.47 -11.52 -10.21
C SER A 120 -10.94 -12.40 -9.06
N HIS A 121 -12.04 -13.11 -9.30
CA HIS A 121 -12.51 -14.12 -8.36
C HIS A 121 -11.41 -15.15 -8.09
N GLY A 122 -11.16 -15.47 -6.82
CA GLY A 122 -10.12 -16.41 -6.41
C GLY A 122 -8.75 -15.77 -6.15
N ALA A 123 -8.41 -14.64 -6.77
CA ALA A 123 -7.06 -14.06 -6.66
C ALA A 123 -6.61 -13.78 -5.22
N LEU A 124 -7.51 -13.26 -4.38
CA LEU A 124 -7.24 -13.05 -2.95
C LEU A 124 -7.10 -14.39 -2.19
N ALA A 125 -7.94 -15.38 -2.52
CA ALA A 125 -7.91 -16.69 -1.88
C ALA A 125 -6.61 -17.42 -2.22
N ASP A 126 -6.17 -17.38 -3.48
CA ASP A 126 -4.90 -17.94 -3.95
C ASP A 126 -3.72 -17.30 -3.21
N MET A 127 -3.73 -15.97 -3.06
CA MET A 127 -2.71 -15.24 -2.32
C MET A 127 -2.64 -15.68 -0.85
N VAL A 128 -3.78 -15.73 -0.16
CA VAL A 128 -3.85 -16.17 1.24
C VAL A 128 -3.42 -17.64 1.39
N HIS A 129 -3.92 -18.53 0.53
CA HIS A 129 -3.63 -19.95 0.59
C HIS A 129 -2.15 -20.24 0.37
N SER A 130 -1.52 -19.53 -0.58
CA SER A 130 -0.09 -19.68 -0.86
C SER A 130 0.82 -19.43 0.34
N ARG A 131 0.40 -18.55 1.26
CA ARG A 131 1.17 -18.19 2.46
C ARG A 131 0.92 -19.17 3.61
N TRP A 132 -0.32 -19.66 3.72
CA TRP A 132 -0.68 -20.65 4.73
C TRP A 132 0.10 -21.96 4.56
N GLU A 133 0.23 -22.46 3.33
CA GLU A 133 0.95 -23.72 3.07
C GLU A 133 2.48 -23.58 3.21
N SER A 134 2.99 -22.34 3.21
CA SER A 134 4.41 -22.04 3.36
C SER A 134 4.87 -21.77 4.79
N SER A 135 3.93 -21.69 5.74
CA SER A 135 4.17 -21.35 7.16
C SER A 135 4.49 -22.57 8.02
#